data_AF-A0A964VES7-F1
#
_entry.id   AF-A0A964VES7-F1
#
_cell.length_a   1.000
_cell.length_b   1.000
_cell.length_c   1.000
_cell.angle_alpha   90.00
_cell.angle_beta   90.00
_cell.angle_gamma   90.00
#
_symmetry.space_group_name_H-M   'P 1'
#
loop_
_entity.id
_entity.type
_entity.pdbx_description
1 polymer ?
#
loop_
_entity_poly.entity_id
_entity_poly.type
_entity_poly.pdbx_seq_one_letter_code
_entity_poly.pdbx_strand_id
1 'polypeptide(L)'
;MRALVWFFTLTFAATWSCFTAARWVGASSAGLHAFVFRAFLLIGTFAPGLMALALTQRAGGRPGTIALLRRAVQWEVGARWYLFAVGYFTAIKLITAALYRVVTGAWPEFGPTPWLLLLGATALSTWAQAGEELGWRGGRAAAGASRRARSAARGRRASHRSIWTA
;
A
#
# COMPACT_ATOMS: atom_id res chain seq x y z
N MET A 1 19.48 -0.24 -0.70
CA MET A 1 19.29 0.81 0.31
C MET A 1 18.84 2.13 -0.34
N ARG A 2 19.64 2.80 -1.18
CA ARG A 2 19.26 4.10 -1.80
C ARG A 2 17.85 4.17 -2.40
N ALA A 3 17.44 3.19 -3.22
CA ALA A 3 16.10 3.20 -3.83
C ALA A 3 14.96 2.96 -2.82
N LEU A 4 15.23 2.23 -1.74
CA LEU A 4 14.26 2.01 -0.67
C LEU A 4 14.09 3.28 0.17
N VAL A 5 15.19 3.96 0.49
CA VAL A 5 15.16 5.27 1.16
C VAL A 5 14.36 6.26 0.32
N TRP A 6 14.64 6.37 -0.99
CA TRP A 6 13.87 7.23 -1.88
C TRP A 6 12.39 6.89 -1.93
N PHE A 7 12.03 5.60 -1.98
CA PHE A 7 10.63 5.20 -1.91
C PHE A 7 9.98 5.70 -0.61
N PHE A 8 10.56 5.39 0.55
CA PHE A 8 9.99 5.83 1.83
C PHE A 8 9.93 7.35 1.97
N THR A 9 10.97 8.07 1.58
CA THR A 9 11.00 9.54 1.67
C THR A 9 9.94 10.16 0.76
N LEU A 10 9.80 9.70 -0.49
CA LEU A 10 8.80 10.22 -1.43
C LEU A 10 7.38 9.85 -1.00
N THR A 11 7.15 8.61 -0.58
CA THR A 11 5.86 8.17 -0.06
C THR A 11 5.47 8.97 1.18
N PHE A 12 6.39 9.16 2.12
CA PHE A 12 6.16 9.99 3.31
C PHE A 12 5.81 11.42 2.90
N ALA A 13 6.65 12.07 2.09
CA ALA A 13 6.41 13.45 1.65
C ALA A 13 5.06 13.59 0.94
N ALA A 14 4.72 12.68 0.02
CA ALA A 14 3.45 12.71 -0.70
C ALA A 14 2.25 12.53 0.23
N THR A 15 2.28 11.50 1.08
CA THR A 15 1.21 11.21 2.04
C THR A 15 0.94 12.39 2.96
N TRP A 16 2.00 12.92 3.58
CA TRP A 16 1.89 14.05 4.51
C TRP A 16 1.49 15.35 3.83
N SER A 17 1.93 15.59 2.59
CA SER A 17 1.47 16.75 1.82
C SER A 17 -0.03 16.67 1.53
N CYS A 18 -0.53 15.49 1.16
CA CYS A 18 -1.96 15.30 0.93
C CYS A 18 -2.79 15.43 2.21
N PHE A 19 -2.34 14.83 3.33
CA PHE A 19 -3.08 14.91 4.59
C PHE A 19 -3.04 16.31 5.21
N THR A 20 -1.94 17.03 5.07
CA THR A 20 -1.89 18.45 5.48
C THR A 20 -2.80 19.30 4.61
N ALA A 21 -2.80 19.11 3.28
CA ALA A 21 -3.74 19.78 2.38
C ALA A 21 -5.21 19.48 2.73
N ALA A 22 -5.55 18.20 3.00
CA ALA A 22 -6.88 17.83 3.48
C ALA A 22 -7.24 18.58 4.78
N ARG A 23 -6.30 18.67 5.72
CA ARG A 23 -6.51 19.42 6.97
C ARG A 23 -6.77 20.90 6.73
N TRP A 24 -6.08 21.53 5.78
CA TRP A 24 -6.29 22.93 5.41
C TRP A 24 -7.64 23.18 4.73
N VAL A 25 -8.10 22.25 3.89
CA VAL A 25 -9.44 22.32 3.27
C VAL A 25 -10.55 22.25 4.32
N GLY A 26 -10.32 21.50 5.40
CA GLY A 26 -11.28 21.32 6.48
C GLY A 26 -12.35 20.26 6.15
N ALA A 27 -12.89 19.64 7.20
CA ALA A 27 -13.95 18.65 7.04
C ALA A 27 -15.27 19.36 6.71
N SER A 28 -15.90 18.98 5.59
CA SER A 28 -17.24 19.38 5.21
C SER A 28 -18.07 18.14 4.88
N SER A 29 -19.37 18.20 5.15
CA SER A 29 -20.31 17.11 4.86
C SER A 29 -20.78 17.11 3.40
N ALA A 30 -20.75 18.24 2.69
CA ALA A 30 -21.29 18.37 1.34
C ALA A 30 -20.55 19.37 0.45
N GLY A 31 -20.76 19.24 -0.86
CA GLY A 31 -20.25 20.15 -1.89
C GLY A 31 -18.78 19.94 -2.26
N LEU A 32 -18.24 20.91 -2.99
CA LEU A 32 -16.87 20.85 -3.55
C LEU A 32 -15.80 20.71 -2.46
N HIS A 33 -15.94 21.39 -1.32
CA HIS A 33 -15.02 21.26 -0.19
C HIS A 33 -14.94 19.82 0.33
N ALA A 34 -16.10 19.16 0.51
CA ALA A 34 -16.15 17.77 0.95
C ALA A 34 -15.50 16.83 -0.06
N PHE A 35 -15.71 17.08 -1.36
CA PHE A 35 -15.08 16.32 -2.44
C PHE A 35 -13.55 16.47 -2.43
N VAL A 36 -13.05 17.71 -2.38
CA VAL A 36 -11.61 18.00 -2.38
C VAL A 36 -10.93 17.43 -1.13
N PHE A 37 -11.56 17.57 0.04
CA PHE A 37 -11.10 16.95 1.29
C PHE A 37 -10.93 15.43 1.14
N ARG A 38 -11.97 14.74 0.65
CA ARG A 38 -11.95 13.29 0.44
C ARG A 38 -10.94 12.88 -0.62
N ALA A 39 -10.77 13.67 -1.67
CA ALA A 39 -9.78 13.40 -2.72
C ALA A 39 -8.35 13.43 -2.17
N PHE A 40 -8.01 14.44 -1.36
CA PHE A 40 -6.69 14.49 -0.71
C PHE A 40 -6.47 13.32 0.25
N LEU A 41 -7.47 12.95 1.05
CA LEU A 41 -7.37 11.76 1.90
C LEU A 41 -7.13 10.50 1.05
N LEU A 42 -7.92 10.29 0.00
CA LEU A 42 -7.80 9.13 -0.87
C LEU A 42 -6.42 9.05 -1.53
N ILE A 43 -5.95 10.15 -2.12
CA ILE A 43 -4.64 10.21 -2.78
C ILE A 43 -3.52 9.96 -1.76
N GLY A 44 -3.63 10.52 -0.55
CA GLY A 44 -2.67 10.28 0.53
C GLY A 44 -2.62 8.80 0.94
N THR A 45 -3.77 8.15 1.12
CA THR A 45 -3.87 6.70 1.41
C THR A 45 -3.23 5.87 0.30
N PHE A 46 -3.49 6.18 -0.97
CA PHE A 46 -2.91 5.43 -2.10
C PHE A 46 -1.48 5.85 -2.49
N ALA A 47 -0.88 6.84 -1.83
CA ALA A 47 0.44 7.34 -2.15
C ALA A 47 1.55 6.26 -2.18
N PRO A 48 1.59 5.25 -1.29
CA PRO A 48 2.56 4.16 -1.38
C PRO A 48 2.47 3.39 -2.70
N GLY A 49 1.26 3.03 -3.13
CA GLY A 49 1.01 2.33 -4.40
C GLY A 49 1.41 3.19 -5.61
N LEU A 50 1.01 4.46 -5.60
CA LEU A 50 1.36 5.43 -6.66
C LEU A 50 2.87 5.63 -6.77
N MET A 51 3.58 5.79 -5.65
CA MET A 51 5.03 5.96 -5.64
C MET A 51 5.76 4.68 -6.07
N ALA A 52 5.29 3.51 -5.67
CA ALA A 52 5.85 2.24 -6.13
C ALA A 52 5.73 2.08 -7.65
N LEU A 53 4.56 2.40 -8.22
CA LEU A 53 4.33 2.37 -9.67
C LEU A 53 5.19 3.40 -10.39
N ALA A 54 5.23 4.65 -9.92
CA ALA A 54 6.01 5.71 -10.55
C ALA A 54 7.52 5.41 -10.56
N LEU A 55 8.06 4.91 -9.45
CA LEU A 55 9.47 4.52 -9.36
C LEU A 55 9.79 3.27 -10.19
N THR A 56 8.86 2.31 -10.25
CA THR A 56 9.01 1.12 -11.09
C THR A 56 9.00 1.47 -12.57
N GLN A 57 8.07 2.34 -13.00
CA GLN A 57 7.99 2.85 -14.36
C GLN A 57 9.26 3.61 -14.75
N ARG A 58 9.77 4.47 -13.86
CA ARG A 58 11.03 5.20 -14.09
C ARG A 58 12.25 4.28 -14.20
N ALA A 59 12.28 3.17 -13.46
CA ALA A 59 13.43 2.29 -13.42
C ALA A 59 13.44 1.20 -14.50
N GLY A 60 12.26 0.67 -14.86
CA GLY A 60 12.12 -0.50 -15.73
C GLY A 60 11.08 -0.37 -16.84
N GLY A 61 10.47 0.82 -16.99
CA GLY A 61 9.45 1.10 -17.99
C GLY A 61 8.21 0.22 -17.86
N ARG A 62 7.43 0.19 -18.95
CA ARG A 62 6.16 -0.56 -19.04
C ARG A 62 6.28 -2.04 -18.63
N PRO A 63 7.34 -2.79 -19.02
CA PRO A 63 7.49 -4.19 -18.62
C PRO A 63 7.63 -4.35 -17.09
N GLY A 64 8.39 -3.46 -16.43
CA GLY A 64 8.54 -3.48 -14.98
C GLY A 64 7.21 -3.20 -14.26
N THR A 65 6.44 -2.25 -14.77
CA THR A 65 5.12 -1.90 -14.22
C THR A 65 4.12 -3.05 -14.37
N ILE A 66 4.05 -3.69 -15.54
CA ILE A 66 3.19 -4.87 -15.76
C ILE A 66 3.62 -6.01 -14.85
N ALA A 67 4.92 -6.26 -14.69
CA ALA A 67 5.41 -7.31 -13.80
C ALA A 67 5.04 -7.04 -12.33
N LEU A 68 4.99 -5.79 -11.91
CA LEU A 68 4.52 -5.41 -10.57
C LEU A 68 3.01 -5.65 -10.42
N LEU A 69 2.19 -5.15 -11.35
CA LEU A 69 0.74 -5.35 -11.32
C LEU A 69 0.35 -6.83 -11.41
N ARG A 70 1.07 -7.63 -12.21
CA ARG A 70 0.81 -9.07 -12.33
C ARG A 70 0.95 -9.79 -11.00
N ARG A 71 1.89 -9.38 -10.14
CA ARG A 71 2.05 -9.98 -8.81
C ARG A 71 0.86 -9.75 -7.89
N ALA A 72 0.09 -8.67 -8.11
CA ALA A 72 -1.10 -8.38 -7.32
C ALA A 72 -2.28 -9.31 -7.64
N VAL A 73 -2.28 -9.92 -8.84
CA VAL A 73 -3.31 -10.86 -9.31
C VAL A 73 -2.83 -12.31 -9.34
N GLN A 74 -1.60 -12.58 -8.88
CA GLN A 74 -1.09 -13.94 -8.70
C GLN A 74 -1.46 -14.44 -7.31
N TRP A 75 -2.48 -15.29 -7.25
CA TRP A 75 -3.01 -15.87 -6.02
C TRP A 75 -2.41 -17.26 -5.85
N GLU A 76 -1.30 -17.36 -5.12
CA GLU A 76 -0.63 -18.62 -4.81
C GLU A 76 -0.50 -18.79 -3.30
N VAL A 77 -1.64 -18.85 -2.61
CA VAL A 77 -1.68 -18.98 -1.16
C VAL A 77 -2.52 -20.19 -0.79
N GLY A 78 -1.96 -21.12 -0.02
CA GLY A 78 -2.68 -22.31 0.42
C GLY A 78 -3.85 -21.96 1.35
N ALA A 79 -4.94 -22.75 1.29
CA ALA A 79 -6.18 -22.56 2.06
C ALA A 79 -5.97 -22.28 3.56
N ARG A 80 -4.94 -22.90 4.17
CA ARG A 80 -4.56 -22.70 5.58
C ARG A 80 -4.37 -21.22 5.95
N TRP A 81 -3.85 -20.41 5.04
CA TRP A 81 -3.54 -19.00 5.31
C TRP A 81 -4.78 -18.12 5.24
N TYR A 82 -5.77 -18.48 4.41
CA TYR A 82 -7.08 -17.84 4.43
C TYR A 82 -7.80 -18.15 5.74
N LEU A 83 -7.79 -19.42 6.16
CA LEU A 83 -8.36 -19.82 7.45
C LEU A 83 -7.68 -19.09 8.61
N PHE A 84 -6.35 -19.00 8.59
CA PHE A 84 -5.60 -18.24 9.58
C PHE A 84 -5.98 -16.76 9.57
N ALA A 85 -6.04 -16.09 8.41
CA ALA A 85 -6.35 -14.66 8.33
C ALA A 85 -7.76 -14.34 8.88
N VAL A 86 -8.77 -15.14 8.50
CA VAL A 86 -10.15 -14.97 8.98
C VAL A 86 -10.30 -15.37 10.45
N GLY A 87 -9.68 -16.49 10.84
CA GLY A 87 -9.76 -17.04 12.19
C GLY A 87 -9.03 -16.19 13.21
N TYR A 88 -7.84 -15.69 12.89
CA TYR A 88 -7.01 -14.88 13.78
C TYR A 88 -7.73 -13.60 14.22
N PHE A 89 -8.31 -12.87 13.26
CA PHE A 89 -8.99 -11.60 13.57
C PHE A 89 -10.27 -11.83 14.40
N THR A 90 -11.01 -12.88 14.07
CA THR A 90 -12.19 -13.32 14.83
C THR A 90 -11.80 -13.71 16.25
N ALA A 91 -10.75 -14.50 16.42
CA ALA A 91 -10.25 -14.94 17.72
C ALA A 91 -9.86 -13.75 18.61
N ILE A 92 -9.12 -12.78 18.08
CA ILE A 92 -8.75 -11.57 18.83
C ILE A 92 -10.00 -10.82 19.30
N LYS A 93 -10.97 -10.58 18.40
CA LYS A 93 -12.19 -9.86 18.78
C LYS A 93 -12.97 -10.57 19.89
N LEU A 94 -13.09 -11.90 19.80
CA LEU A 94 -13.78 -12.70 20.81
C LEU A 94 -13.04 -12.71 22.15
N ILE A 95 -11.72 -12.86 22.14
CA ILE A 95 -10.88 -12.80 23.35
C ILE A 95 -11.01 -11.43 24.00
N THR A 96 -10.93 -10.34 23.23
CA THR A 96 -11.11 -8.97 23.75
C THR A 96 -12.51 -8.75 24.33
N ALA A 97 -13.56 -9.26 23.68
CA ALA A 97 -14.92 -9.18 24.20
C ALA A 97 -15.10 -9.97 25.51
N ALA A 98 -14.48 -11.15 25.61
CA ALA A 98 -14.50 -11.96 26.82
C ALA A 98 -13.73 -11.28 27.95
N LEU A 99 -12.54 -10.74 27.68
CA LEU A 99 -11.77 -9.96 28.66
C LEU A 99 -12.53 -8.73 29.13
N TYR A 100 -13.16 -8.00 28.21
CA TYR A 100 -14.02 -6.86 28.54
C TYR A 100 -15.13 -7.30 29.51
N ARG A 101 -15.83 -8.40 29.21
CA ARG A 101 -16.87 -8.96 30.07
C ARG A 101 -16.36 -9.32 31.47
N VAL A 102 -15.17 -9.91 31.57
CA VAL A 102 -14.56 -10.26 32.86
C VAL A 102 -14.23 -9.01 33.68
N VAL A 103 -13.73 -7.96 33.04
CA VAL A 103 -13.30 -6.72 33.72
C VAL A 103 -14.47 -5.82 34.10
N THR A 104 -15.46 -5.66 33.21
CA THR A 104 -16.54 -4.67 33.38
C THR A 104 -17.85 -5.28 33.85
N GLY A 105 -18.00 -6.60 33.80
CA GLY A 105 -19.25 -7.28 34.10
C GLY A 105 -20.35 -7.06 33.04
N ALA A 106 -20.02 -6.47 31.88
CA ALA A 106 -20.95 -6.20 30.77
C ALA A 106 -20.37 -6.71 29.44
N TRP A 107 -21.23 -7.06 28.47
CA TRP A 107 -20.75 -7.32 27.11
C TRP A 107 -20.46 -6.00 26.39
N PRO A 108 -19.48 -5.94 25.47
CA PRO A 108 -19.23 -4.73 24.71
C PRO A 108 -20.41 -4.43 23.78
N GLU A 109 -20.85 -3.18 23.75
CA GLU A 109 -21.89 -2.74 22.83
C GLU A 109 -21.38 -2.72 21.40
N PHE A 110 -22.18 -3.26 20.48
CA PHE A 110 -21.94 -3.07 19.05
C PHE A 110 -22.42 -1.68 18.65
N GLY A 111 -21.60 -0.95 17.89
CA GLY A 111 -21.98 0.37 17.39
C GLY A 111 -23.26 0.31 16.53
N PRO A 112 -24.00 1.43 16.40
CA PRO A 112 -25.28 1.47 15.70
C PRO A 112 -25.15 1.35 14.17
N THR A 113 -23.98 0.96 13.66
CA THR A 113 -23.69 0.90 12.23
C THR A 113 -24.46 -0.27 11.59
N PRO A 114 -25.31 -0.01 10.59
CA PRO A 114 -26.01 -1.06 9.85
C PRO A 114 -25.06 -2.10 9.27
N TRP A 115 -25.43 -3.38 9.38
CA TRP A 115 -24.60 -4.50 8.91
C TRP A 115 -24.25 -4.41 7.42
N LEU A 116 -25.18 -3.93 6.58
CA LEU A 116 -24.94 -3.69 5.14
C LEU A 116 -23.85 -2.65 4.91
N LEU A 117 -23.83 -1.58 5.71
CA LEU A 117 -22.78 -0.57 5.63
C LEU A 117 -21.44 -1.12 6.09
N LEU A 118 -21.41 -1.98 7.11
CA LEU A 118 -20.17 -2.66 7.55
C LEU A 118 -19.62 -3.57 6.44
N LEU A 119 -20.47 -4.36 5.79
CA LEU A 119 -20.06 -5.23 4.68
C LEU A 119 -19.57 -4.41 3.48
N GLY A 120 -20.34 -3.39 3.07
CA GLY A 120 -19.97 -2.50 1.97
C GLY A 120 -18.65 -1.75 2.23
N ALA A 121 -18.49 -1.21 3.45
CA ALA A 121 -17.26 -0.54 3.86
C ALA A 121 -16.07 -1.50 3.93
N THR A 122 -16.27 -2.75 4.38
CA THR A 122 -15.22 -3.77 4.42
C THR A 122 -14.78 -4.15 3.01
N ALA A 123 -15.74 -4.39 2.10
CA ALA A 123 -15.45 -4.70 0.71
C ALA A 123 -14.68 -3.55 0.04
N LEU A 124 -15.13 -2.30 0.21
CA LEU A 124 -14.46 -1.12 -0.34
C LEU A 124 -13.07 -0.90 0.29
N SER A 125 -12.95 -1.08 1.60
CA SER A 125 -11.69 -0.92 2.34
C SER A 125 -10.65 -1.96 1.92
N THR A 126 -11.09 -3.18 1.58
CA THR A 126 -10.19 -4.25 1.09
C THR A 126 -9.46 -3.80 -0.18
N TRP A 127 -10.14 -3.09 -1.09
CA TRP A 127 -9.51 -2.54 -2.30
C TRP A 127 -8.53 -1.40 -2.00
N ALA A 128 -8.85 -0.55 -1.02
CA ALA A 128 -7.91 0.48 -0.56
C ALA A 128 -6.63 -0.14 0.03
N GLN A 129 -6.80 -1.13 0.90
CA GLN A 129 -5.70 -1.90 1.47
C GLN A 129 -4.87 -2.61 0.39
N ALA A 130 -5.51 -3.15 -0.65
CA ALA A 130 -4.80 -3.75 -1.77
C ALA A 130 -3.86 -2.75 -2.49
N GLY A 131 -4.29 -1.49 -2.64
CA GLY A 131 -3.45 -0.43 -3.23
C GLY A 131 -2.26 -0.04 -2.36
N GLU A 132 -2.44 0.01 -1.04
CA GLU A 132 -1.36 0.22 -0.08
C GLU A 132 -0.37 -0.95 -0.08
N GLU A 133 -0.87 -2.18 -0.02
CA GLU A 133 -0.09 -3.42 -0.06
C GLU A 133 0.72 -3.55 -1.35
N LEU A 134 0.17 -3.10 -2.49
CA LEU A 134 0.90 -3.02 -3.76
C LEU A 134 2.11 -2.08 -3.65
N GLY A 135 1.98 -0.98 -2.91
CA GLY A 135 3.07 -0.09 -2.55
C GLY A 135 4.12 -0.74 -1.66
N TRP A 136 3.69 -1.32 -0.53
CA TRP A 136 4.60 -1.89 0.48
C TRP A 136 5.34 -3.13 -0.02
N ARG A 137 4.65 -4.00 -0.76
CA ARG A 137 5.26 -5.19 -1.39
C ARG A 137 6.02 -4.83 -2.65
N GLY A 138 5.55 -3.83 -3.41
CA GLY A 138 6.15 -3.36 -4.66
C GLY A 138 7.40 -2.51 -4.51
N GLY A 139 7.56 -1.78 -3.39
CA GLY A 139 8.74 -0.96 -3.12
C GLY A 139 10.06 -1.75 -3.17
N ARG A 140 10.01 -3.04 -2.81
CA ARG A 140 11.15 -3.98 -2.95
C ARG A 140 11.48 -4.29 -4.41
N ALA A 141 10.48 -4.37 -5.28
CA ALA A 141 10.64 -4.61 -6.70
C ALA A 141 11.25 -3.39 -7.42
N ALA A 142 10.78 -2.18 -7.10
CA ALA A 142 11.36 -0.92 -7.60
C ALA A 142 12.85 -0.80 -7.21
N ALA A 143 13.18 -1.14 -5.95
CA ALA A 143 14.56 -1.19 -5.50
C ALA A 143 15.41 -2.24 -6.25
N GLY A 144 14.84 -3.41 -6.54
CA GLY A 144 15.47 -4.47 -7.33
C GLY A 144 15.71 -4.12 -8.80
N ALA A 145 14.76 -3.44 -9.45
CA ALA A 145 14.89 -2.97 -10.84
C ALA A 145 16.04 -1.97 -10.99
N SER A 146 16.17 -1.04 -10.04
CA SER A 146 17.29 -0.07 -10.02
C SER A 146 18.66 -0.73 -9.83
N ARG A 147 18.73 -1.90 -9.17
CA ARG A 147 19.96 -2.70 -9.06
C ARG A 147 20.33 -3.31 -10.41
N ARG A 148 19.37 -3.98 -11.07
CA ARG A 148 19.58 -4.63 -12.37
C ARG A 148 20.01 -3.66 -13.47
N ALA A 149 19.38 -2.49 -13.54
CA ALA A 149 19.74 -1.44 -14.51
C ALA A 149 21.19 -0.94 -14.32
N ARG A 150 21.63 -0.76 -13.06
CA ARG A 150 23.01 -0.33 -12.75
C ARG A 150 24.05 -1.41 -13.08
N SER A 151 23.75 -2.68 -12.85
CA SER A 151 24.65 -3.78 -13.24
C SER A 151 24.75 -3.94 -14.76
N ALA A 152 23.64 -3.79 -15.50
CA ALA A 152 23.67 -3.82 -16.97
C ALA A 152 24.48 -2.67 -17.57
N ALA A 153 24.37 -1.45 -16.99
CA ALA A 153 25.16 -0.30 -17.41
C ALA A 153 26.67 -0.46 -17.10
N ARG A 154 27.02 -1.06 -15.96
CA ARG A 154 28.41 -1.39 -15.61
C ARG A 154 29.02 -2.45 -16.55
N GLY A 155 28.27 -3.50 -16.88
CA GLY A 155 28.72 -4.55 -17.81
C GLY A 155 29.03 -4.01 -19.20
N ARG A 156 28.17 -3.15 -19.75
CA ARG A 156 28.42 -2.50 -21.06
C ARG A 156 29.67 -1.61 -21.03
N ARG A 157 29.87 -0.83 -19.97
CA ARG A 157 31.06 0.03 -19.81
C ARG A 157 32.37 -0.77 -19.70
N ALA A 158 32.33 -1.95 -19.08
CA ALA A 158 33.49 -2.84 -19.00
C ALA A 158 33.83 -3.46 -20.37
N SER A 159 32.83 -3.96 -21.11
CA SER A 159 33.05 -4.47 -22.47
C SER A 159 33.53 -3.39 -23.45
N HIS A 160 33.06 -2.14 -23.27
CA HIS A 160 33.50 -1.03 -24.11
C HIS A 160 34.91 -0.56 -23.77
N ARG A 161 35.47 -0.88 -22.59
CA ARG A 161 36.87 -0.59 -22.26
C ARG A 161 37.83 -1.66 -22.75
N SER A 162 37.42 -2.94 -22.75
CA SER A 162 38.28 -4.03 -23.25
C SER A 162 38.54 -3.97 -24.75
N ILE A 163 37.70 -3.25 -25.51
CA ILE A 163 37.87 -3.03 -26.95
C ILE A 163 38.99 -2.01 -27.26
N TRP A 164 39.40 -1.17 -26.30
CA TRP A 164 40.44 -0.13 -26.50
C TRP A 164 41.74 -0.41 -25.73
N THR A 165 41.85 -1.57 -25.09
CA THR A 165 43.04 -1.97 -24.32
C THR A 165 43.68 -3.26 -24.83
N ALA A 166 43.34 -3.68 -26.06
CA ALA A 166 43.99 -4.75 -26.80
C ALA A 166 44.71 -4.13 -28.00
#